data_AF-A0A842UY14-F1
#
_entry.id   AF-A0A842UY14-F1
#
_cell.length_a   1.000
_cell.length_b   1.000
_cell.length_c   1.000
_cell.angle_alpha   90.00
_cell.angle_beta   90.00
_cell.angle_gamma   90.00
#
_symmetry.space_group_name_H-M   'P 1'
#
loop_
_entity.id
_entity.type
_entity.pdbx_description
1 polymer ?
#
loop_
_entity_poly.entity_id
_entity_poly.type
_entity_poly.pdbx_seq_one_letter_code
_entity_poly.pdbx_strand_id
1 'polypeptide(L)'
;MKKEEGIPVSIFKTKLNPLEAITRYLKQKNKKNKEIAELLNKKPSAISRAHKNSKNKKFVIKKTKFCVPLSEFKKPKLSILETVVQYLRKNNHKFTEIARILDRNPKTIWTIQQRAKKKLREAKNNE
;
A
#
# COMPACT_ATOMS: atom_id res chain seq x y z
N MET A 1 1.82 14.69 19.91
CA MET A 1 0.84 13.73 19.37
C MET A 1 1.05 13.56 17.88
N LYS A 2 1.65 12.45 17.41
CA LYS A 2 1.83 12.21 15.96
C LYS A 2 0.48 11.81 15.37
N LYS A 3 -0.16 12.70 14.60
CA LYS A 3 -1.29 12.33 13.73
C LYS A 3 -0.74 11.31 12.74
N GLU A 4 -1.02 10.02 12.93
CA GLU A 4 -0.66 9.00 11.95
C GLU A 4 -1.40 9.31 10.64
N GLU A 5 -0.65 9.72 9.62
CA GLU A 5 -1.22 9.96 8.29
C GLU A 5 -1.72 8.61 7.75
N GLY A 6 -3.05 8.50 7.60
CA GLY A 6 -3.71 7.33 7.02
C GLY A 6 -3.75 7.43 5.50
N ILE A 7 -3.31 6.38 4.82
CA ILE A 7 -3.38 6.28 3.36
C ILE A 7 -4.74 5.72 2.96
N PRO A 8 -5.55 6.47 2.19
CA PRO A 8 -6.86 6.01 1.76
C PRO A 8 -6.72 4.84 0.78
N VAL A 9 -7.41 3.72 1.02
CA VAL A 9 -7.32 2.53 0.15
C VAL A 9 -7.81 2.78 -1.28
N SER A 10 -8.59 3.84 -1.49
CA SER A 10 -9.11 4.24 -2.81
C SER A 10 -8.01 4.53 -3.82
N ILE A 11 -6.79 4.89 -3.39
CA ILE A 11 -5.67 5.14 -4.29
C ILE A 11 -5.22 3.86 -5.03
N PHE A 12 -5.52 2.68 -4.46
CA PHE A 12 -5.14 1.38 -5.01
C PHE A 12 -6.18 0.81 -5.99
N LYS A 13 -7.32 1.49 -6.18
CA LYS A 13 -8.35 1.18 -7.21
C LYS A 13 -7.96 1.69 -8.60
N THR A 14 -6.67 1.86 -8.87
CA THR A 14 -6.18 2.48 -10.09
C THR A 14 -5.33 1.49 -10.90
N LYS A 15 -5.15 1.77 -12.19
CA LYS A 15 -4.19 1.03 -13.03
C LYS A 15 -2.72 1.28 -12.63
N LEU A 16 -2.48 2.19 -11.67
CA LEU A 16 -1.14 2.43 -11.13
C LEU A 16 -0.65 1.19 -10.38
N ASN A 17 0.66 0.97 -10.42
CA ASN A 17 1.29 0.06 -9.48
C ASN A 17 1.05 0.59 -8.04
N PRO A 18 0.78 -0.27 -7.04
CA PRO A 18 0.66 0.14 -5.65
C PRO A 18 1.74 1.12 -5.15
N LEU A 19 3.01 0.95 -5.59
CA LEU A 19 4.09 1.89 -5.25
C LEU A 19 3.93 3.27 -5.93
N GLU A 20 3.49 3.27 -7.19
CA GLU A 20 3.21 4.51 -7.93
C GLU A 20 2.05 5.27 -7.28
N ALA A 21 0.97 4.57 -6.89
CA ALA A 21 -0.21 5.17 -6.27
C ALA A 21 0.12 5.87 -4.94
N ILE A 22 0.81 5.17 -4.02
CA ILE A 22 1.17 5.75 -2.72
C ILE A 22 2.18 6.89 -2.87
N THR A 23 3.14 6.75 -3.78
CA THR A 23 4.14 7.80 -4.05
C THR A 23 3.48 9.05 -4.59
N ARG A 24 2.54 8.90 -5.54
CA ARG A 24 1.81 10.03 -6.11
C ARG A 24 0.92 10.73 -5.09
N TYR A 25 0.25 9.96 -4.23
CA TYR A 25 -0.54 10.50 -3.12
C TYR A 25 0.31 11.34 -2.17
N LEU A 26 1.44 10.79 -1.70
CA LEU A 26 2.35 11.49 -0.80
C LEU A 26 3.00 12.72 -1.47
N LYS A 27 3.21 12.67 -2.80
CA LYS A 27 3.68 13.83 -3.55
C LYS A 27 2.67 14.96 -3.64
N GLN A 28 1.38 14.66 -3.78
CA GLN A 28 0.34 15.68 -3.69
C GLN A 28 0.22 16.30 -2.29
N LYS A 29 0.74 15.64 -1.26
CA LYS A 29 0.90 16.17 0.10
C LYS A 29 2.22 16.91 0.33
N ASN A 30 2.94 17.29 -0.74
CA ASN A 30 4.22 18.01 -0.68
C ASN A 30 5.38 17.29 0.04
N LYS A 31 5.32 15.96 0.19
CA LYS A 31 6.39 15.17 0.83
C LYS A 31 7.64 15.07 -0.06
N LYS A 32 8.84 15.15 0.52
CA LYS A 32 10.12 14.99 -0.21
C LYS A 32 10.38 13.52 -0.55
N ASN A 33 11.16 13.24 -1.60
CA ASN A 33 11.46 11.85 -2.01
C ASN A 33 12.16 11.06 -0.89
N LYS A 34 13.07 11.70 -0.17
CA LYS A 34 13.79 11.13 0.96
C LYS A 34 12.83 10.76 2.10
N GLU A 35 11.91 11.65 2.44
CA GLU A 35 10.91 11.40 3.47
C GLU A 35 9.98 10.24 3.09
N ILE A 36 9.51 10.18 1.83
CA ILE A 36 8.69 9.06 1.33
C ILE A 36 9.47 7.73 1.40
N ALA A 37 10.75 7.75 1.05
CA ALA A 37 11.62 6.58 1.11
C ALA A 37 11.75 6.05 2.55
N GLU A 38 11.93 6.93 3.53
CA GLU A 38 12.00 6.59 4.96
C GLU A 38 10.65 6.05 5.47
N LEU A 39 9.54 6.69 5.11
CA LEU A 39 8.19 6.27 5.51
C LEU A 39 7.81 4.89 4.99
N LEU A 40 8.17 4.59 3.73
CA LEU A 40 7.82 3.32 3.07
C LEU A 40 8.91 2.25 3.24
N ASN A 41 10.03 2.59 3.87
CA ASN A 41 11.23 1.76 3.94
C ASN A 41 11.61 1.22 2.54
N LYS A 42 11.79 2.15 1.59
CA LYS A 42 12.14 1.88 0.19
C LYS A 42 13.30 2.76 -0.25
N LYS A 43 14.07 2.29 -1.23
CA LYS A 43 15.16 3.06 -1.82
C LYS A 43 14.64 4.36 -2.45
N PRO A 44 15.29 5.52 -2.25
CA PRO A 44 14.89 6.78 -2.89
C PRO A 44 14.81 6.69 -4.43
N SER A 45 15.66 5.87 -5.05
CA SER A 45 15.62 5.60 -6.49
C SER A 45 14.32 4.94 -6.95
N ALA A 46 13.78 4.01 -6.15
CA ALA A 46 12.50 3.36 -6.42
C ALA A 46 11.34 4.35 -6.33
N ILE A 47 11.37 5.26 -5.35
CA ILE A 47 10.38 6.34 -5.20
C ILE A 47 10.41 7.29 -6.40
N SER A 48 11.60 7.73 -6.81
CA SER A 48 11.77 8.62 -7.95
C SER A 48 11.21 7.99 -9.25
N ARG A 49 11.56 6.72 -9.50
CA ARG A 49 11.07 5.97 -10.66
C ARG A 49 9.55 5.79 -10.62
N ALA A 50 9.00 5.43 -9.47
CA ALA A 50 7.56 5.29 -9.29
C ALA A 50 6.83 6.63 -9.53
N HIS A 51 7.37 7.74 -9.01
CA HIS A 51 6.81 9.05 -9.27
C HIS A 51 6.82 9.40 -10.76
N LYS A 52 7.97 9.24 -11.44
CA LYS A 52 8.10 9.51 -12.88
C LYS A 52 7.09 8.70 -13.70
N ASN A 53 6.98 7.39 -13.44
CA ASN A 53 6.03 6.51 -14.12
C ASN A 53 4.56 6.84 -13.82
N SER A 54 4.28 7.38 -12.64
CA SER A 54 2.93 7.72 -12.23
C SER A 54 2.38 8.96 -12.95
N LYS A 55 3.23 9.90 -13.41
CA LYS A 55 2.80 11.21 -13.94
C LYS A 55 1.86 11.10 -15.15
N ASN A 56 2.14 10.16 -16.06
CA ASN A 56 1.41 10.02 -17.32
C ASN A 56 0.11 9.20 -17.21
N LYS A 57 -0.20 8.69 -16.01
CA LYS A 57 -1.37 7.83 -15.78
C LYS A 57 -2.48 8.64 -15.11
N LYS A 58 -3.76 8.28 -15.31
CA LYS A 58 -4.86 8.93 -14.59
C LYS A 58 -4.84 8.51 -13.11
N PHE A 59 -4.96 9.48 -12.20
CA PHE A 59 -5.01 9.25 -10.75
C PHE A 59 -6.08 10.14 -10.14
N VAL A 60 -7.07 9.51 -9.51
CA VAL A 60 -8.18 10.21 -8.85
C VAL A 60 -8.23 9.74 -7.41
N ILE A 61 -8.10 10.67 -6.48
CA ILE A 61 -8.29 10.38 -5.06
C ILE A 61 -9.78 10.47 -4.77
N LYS A 62 -10.43 9.32 -4.60
CA LYS A 62 -11.81 9.28 -4.10
C LYS A 62 -11.80 9.26 -2.56
N LYS A 63 -12.73 9.97 -1.93
CA LYS A 63 -12.97 9.83 -0.48
C LYS A 63 -13.36 8.38 -0.19
N THR A 64 -12.75 7.80 0.84
CA THR A 64 -13.01 6.43 1.29
C THR A 64 -13.09 6.41 2.80
N LYS A 65 -13.92 5.52 3.35
CA LYS A 65 -14.03 5.28 4.80
C LYS A 65 -12.84 4.49 5.35
N PHE A 66 -12.08 3.84 4.47
CA PHE A 66 -10.99 2.94 4.85
C PHE A 66 -9.62 3.58 4.60
N CYS A 67 -8.83 3.68 5.65
CA CYS A 67 -7.46 4.17 5.62
C CYS A 67 -6.51 3.14 6.23
N VAL A 68 -5.30 3.05 5.70
CA VAL A 68 -4.22 2.21 6.23
C VAL A 68 -3.15 3.13 6.82
N PRO A 69 -2.78 2.98 8.10
CA PRO A 69 -1.74 3.79 8.72
C PRO A 69 -0.41 3.67 7.97
N LEU A 70 0.34 4.77 7.81
CA LEU A 70 1.67 4.75 7.19
C LEU A 70 2.63 3.77 7.88
N SER A 71 2.48 3.61 9.19
CA SER A 71 3.26 2.68 10.03
C SER A 71 3.24 1.24 9.51
N GLU A 72 2.14 0.81 8.87
CA GLU A 72 2.04 -0.54 8.32
C GLU A 72 2.94 -0.75 7.10
N PHE A 73 3.21 0.29 6.31
CA PHE A 73 4.03 0.22 5.09
C PHE A 73 5.54 0.21 5.37
N LYS A 74 5.97 0.48 6.60
CA LYS A 74 7.39 0.41 7.00
C LYS A 74 7.92 -1.03 7.01
N LYS A 75 7.04 -2.04 6.99
CA LYS A 75 7.39 -3.47 7.02
C LYS A 75 8.18 -3.85 5.75
N PRO A 76 9.49 -4.17 5.85
CA PRO A 76 10.34 -4.36 4.67
C PRO A 76 9.97 -5.58 3.84
N LYS A 77 9.46 -6.64 4.49
CA LYS A 77 9.22 -7.95 3.87
C LYS A 77 7.94 -7.98 3.02
N LEU A 78 6.96 -7.10 3.28
CA LEU A 78 5.71 -7.07 2.55
C LEU A 78 5.72 -6.02 1.43
N SER A 79 5.12 -6.35 0.29
CA SER A 79 4.75 -5.34 -0.71
C SER A 79 3.63 -4.46 -0.19
N ILE A 80 3.43 -3.32 -0.84
CA ILE A 80 2.39 -2.35 -0.48
C ILE A 80 1.00 -2.99 -0.53
N LEU A 81 0.70 -3.77 -1.57
CA LEU A 81 -0.62 -4.40 -1.69
C LEU A 81 -0.80 -5.55 -0.69
N GLU A 82 0.24 -6.34 -0.44
CA GLU A 82 0.24 -7.35 0.62
C GLU A 82 -0.02 -6.70 1.99
N THR A 83 0.60 -5.55 2.26
CA THR A 83 0.40 -4.78 3.50
C THR A 83 -1.05 -4.33 3.66
N VAL A 84 -1.64 -3.75 2.60
CA VAL A 84 -3.04 -3.28 2.62
C VAL A 84 -4.00 -4.45 2.86
N VAL A 85 -3.84 -5.54 2.11
CA VAL A 85 -4.70 -6.73 2.25
C VAL A 85 -4.54 -7.35 3.65
N GLN A 86 -3.30 -7.47 4.14
CA GLN A 86 -3.01 -7.99 5.48
C GLN A 86 -3.62 -7.12 6.58
N TYR A 87 -3.56 -5.79 6.45
CA TYR A 87 -4.15 -4.86 7.41
C TYR A 87 -5.68 -4.97 7.42
N LEU A 88 -6.32 -4.96 6.25
CA LEU A 88 -7.78 -5.14 6.17
C LEU A 88 -8.22 -6.50 6.73
N ARG A 89 -7.43 -7.56 6.49
CA ARG A 89 -7.72 -8.88 7.02
C ARG A 89 -7.58 -8.95 8.54
N LYS A 90 -6.61 -8.22 9.13
CA LYS A 90 -6.47 -8.08 10.59
C LYS A 90 -7.65 -7.34 11.22
N ASN A 91 -8.26 -6.41 10.48
CA ASN A 91 -9.48 -5.70 10.89
C ASN A 91 -10.77 -6.47 10.54
N ASN A 92 -10.72 -7.80 10.49
CA ASN A 92 -11.86 -8.70 10.28
C ASN A 92 -12.64 -8.56 8.95
N HIS A 93 -12.12 -7.85 7.94
CA HIS A 93 -12.77 -7.82 6.62
C HIS A 93 -12.68 -9.16 5.90
N LYS A 94 -13.78 -9.58 5.27
CA LYS A 94 -13.84 -10.78 4.40
C LYS A 94 -13.12 -10.51 3.08
N PHE A 95 -12.65 -11.57 2.42
CA PHE A 95 -11.97 -11.43 1.12
C PHE A 95 -12.84 -10.78 0.04
N THR A 96 -14.14 -11.05 0.06
CA THR A 96 -15.13 -10.43 -0.84
C THR A 96 -15.28 -8.93 -0.58
N GLU A 97 -15.21 -8.49 0.68
CA GLU A 97 -15.24 -7.07 1.04
C GLU A 97 -13.95 -6.38 0.60
N ILE A 98 -12.80 -6.98 0.89
CA ILE A 98 -11.49 -6.45 0.47
C ILE A 98 -11.41 -6.34 -1.06
N ALA A 99 -11.95 -7.32 -1.78
CA ALA A 99 -12.08 -7.30 -3.23
C ALA A 99 -12.90 -6.09 -3.72
N ARG A 100 -14.06 -5.81 -3.13
CA ARG A 100 -14.88 -4.63 -3.43
C ARG A 100 -14.18 -3.31 -3.06
N ILE A 101 -13.46 -3.30 -1.94
CA ILE A 101 -12.70 -2.14 -1.44
C ILE A 101 -11.51 -1.81 -2.35
N LEU A 102 -10.86 -2.80 -2.94
CA LEU A 102 -9.69 -2.61 -3.81
C LEU A 102 -10.02 -2.69 -5.30
N ASP A 103 -11.28 -2.95 -5.65
CA ASP A 103 -11.76 -3.17 -7.02
C ASP A 103 -10.96 -4.27 -7.74
N ARG A 104 -10.83 -5.43 -7.07
CA ARG A 104 -10.05 -6.58 -7.55
C ARG A 104 -10.84 -7.86 -7.38
N ASN A 105 -10.46 -8.89 -8.13
CA ASN A 105 -11.05 -10.22 -7.99
C ASN A 105 -10.73 -10.83 -6.60
N PRO A 106 -11.71 -11.42 -5.89
CA PRO A 106 -11.48 -12.13 -4.63
C PRO A 106 -10.36 -13.18 -4.70
N LYS A 107 -10.20 -13.89 -5.83
CA LYS A 107 -9.10 -14.85 -6.03
C LYS A 107 -7.74 -14.17 -5.93
N THR A 108 -7.59 -12.98 -6.53
CA THR A 108 -6.37 -12.17 -6.45
C THR A 108 -6.08 -11.74 -5.01
N ILE A 109 -7.11 -11.32 -4.27
CA ILE A 109 -6.97 -10.96 -2.85
C ILE A 109 -6.49 -12.15 -2.03
N TRP A 110 -7.06 -13.33 -2.25
CA TRP A 110 -6.63 -14.55 -1.59
C TRP A 110 -5.16 -14.86 -1.87
N THR A 111 -4.73 -14.83 -3.14
CA THR A 111 -3.32 -15.06 -3.51
C THR A 111 -2.38 -14.06 -2.84
N ILE A 112 -2.74 -12.78 -2.82
CA ILE A 112 -1.96 -11.73 -2.14
C ILE A 112 -1.85 -12.03 -0.65
N GLN A 113 -2.96 -12.40 0.00
CA GLN A 113 -2.98 -12.74 1.42
C GLN A 113 -2.10 -13.96 1.74
N GLN A 114 -2.12 -15.00 0.89
CA GLN A 114 -1.27 -16.18 1.09
C GLN A 114 0.22 -15.85 0.95
N ARG A 115 0.59 -15.05 -0.07
CA ARG A 115 1.96 -14.57 -0.24
C ARG A 115 2.43 -13.74 0.96
N ALA A 116 1.57 -12.85 1.47
CA ALA A 116 1.84 -12.07 2.67
C ALA A 116 2.09 -12.98 3.89
N LYS A 117 1.24 -13.99 4.12
CA LYS A 117 1.41 -14.95 5.21
C LYS A 117 2.70 -15.74 5.08
N LYS A 118 3.03 -16.23 3.88
CA LYS A 118 4.27 -16.97 3.63
C LYS A 118 5.50 -16.15 4.00
N LYS A 119 5.57 -14.90 3.50
CA LYS A 119 6.67 -13.97 3.83
C LYS A 119 6.76 -13.64 5.31
N LEU A 120 5.63 -13.51 6.00
CA LEU A 120 5.60 -13.29 7.45
C LEU A 120 6.03 -14.52 8.24
N ARG A 121 5.79 -15.72 7.73
CA ARG A 121 6.27 -16.97 8.35
C ARG A 121 7.78 -17.13 8.17
N GLU A 122 8.27 -16.99 6.94
CA GLU A 122 9.71 -16.95 6.63
C GLU A 122 10.43 -15.87 7.43
N ALA A 123 9.75 -14.75 7.69
CA ALA A 123 10.31 -13.67 8.48
C ALA A 123 10.63 -14.06 9.92
N LYS A 124 9.75 -14.87 10.53
CA LYS A 124 9.84 -15.31 11.93
C LYS A 124 10.77 -16.49 12.13
N ASN A 125 11.00 -17.29 11.09
CA ASN A 125 11.88 -18.44 11.14
C ASN A 125 13.37 -18.06 11.00
N ASN A 126 13.66 -16.82 10.57
CA ASN A 126 15.01 -16.30 10.37
C ASN A 126 15.41 -15.30 11.48
N GLU A 127 14.66 -15.25 12.57
CA GLU A 127 14.92 -14.49 13.81
C GLU A 127 15.23 -15.48 14.92
#